data_AF-A0A7S9CQV6-F1
#
_entry.id   AF-A0A7S9CQV6-F1
#
_cell.length_a   1.000
_cell.length_b   1.000
_cell.length_c   1.000
_cell.angle_alpha   90.00
_cell.angle_beta   90.00
_cell.angle_gamma   90.00
#
_symmetry.space_group_name_H-M   'P 1'
#
loop_
_entity.id
_entity.type
_entity.pdbx_description
1 polymer ?
#
loop_
_entity_poly.entity_id
_entity_poly.type
_entity_poly.pdbx_seq_one_letter_code
_entity_poly.pdbx_strand_id
1 'polypeptide(L)'
;MKIIVALGGALLLAGCVAQAETVPEDPLVWGRVDCQRLADNPVLQVDFEQARTICSSRGQAASIATTANMPDGHGLAGALVAGMNKGVVGSQIGNATVAGCMGEMGYLMKTRSEHLAMCEAVLEHRKRTASVPAAPKSTKPAPKLPSLAAIVNAPTNATSGPK
;
A
#
# COMPACT_ATOMS: atom_id res chain seq x y z
N MET A 1 -43.08 -49.86 -7.31
CA MET A 1 -41.88 -49.06 -7.66
C MET A 1 -42.33 -47.66 -8.08
N LYS A 2 -42.63 -46.78 -7.10
CA LYS A 2 -43.23 -45.45 -7.33
C LYS A 2 -42.57 -44.34 -6.49
N ILE A 3 -41.35 -44.58 -5.97
CA ILE A 3 -40.69 -43.71 -4.96
C ILE A 3 -39.45 -42.99 -5.53
N ILE A 4 -39.12 -43.13 -6.82
CA ILE A 4 -37.88 -42.55 -7.39
C ILE A 4 -38.09 -41.17 -8.04
N VAL A 5 -39.33 -40.73 -8.25
CA VAL A 5 -39.62 -39.48 -9.00
C VAL A 5 -39.63 -38.22 -8.09
N ALA A 6 -39.61 -38.37 -6.77
CA ALA A 6 -39.77 -37.23 -5.86
C ALA A 6 -38.46 -36.48 -5.49
N LEU A 7 -37.28 -37.01 -5.82
CA LEU A 7 -35.99 -36.40 -5.40
C LEU A 7 -35.34 -35.49 -6.45
N GLY A 8 -35.89 -35.37 -7.67
CA GLY A 8 -35.30 -34.55 -8.73
C GLY A 8 -35.76 -33.08 -8.75
N GLY A 9 -36.87 -32.75 -8.08
CA GLY A 9 -37.50 -31.43 -8.19
C GLY A 9 -36.94 -30.35 -7.25
N ALA A 10 -36.27 -30.73 -6.15
CA ALA A 10 -35.82 -29.79 -5.14
C ALA A 10 -34.48 -29.09 -5.47
N LEU A 11 -33.68 -29.62 -6.41
CA LEU A 11 -32.41 -28.98 -6.81
C LEU A 11 -32.57 -27.88 -7.86
N LEU A 12 -33.72 -27.78 -8.54
CA LEU A 12 -33.93 -26.78 -9.61
C LEU A 12 -34.48 -25.42 -9.09
N LEU A 13 -34.95 -25.34 -7.85
CA LEU A 13 -35.41 -24.09 -7.23
C LEU A 13 -34.36 -23.40 -6.34
N ALA A 14 -33.22 -24.04 -6.06
CA ALA A 14 -32.07 -23.42 -5.40
C ALA A 14 -31.12 -22.71 -6.39
N GLY A 15 -31.48 -22.66 -7.69
CA GLY A 15 -30.71 -22.01 -8.75
C GLY A 15 -30.97 -20.49 -8.89
N CYS A 16 -31.92 -19.92 -8.16
CA CYS A 16 -31.99 -18.46 -7.95
C CYS A 16 -30.97 -18.06 -6.87
N VAL A 17 -29.69 -18.41 -7.09
CA VAL A 17 -28.63 -17.63 -6.47
C VAL A 17 -28.78 -16.27 -7.10
N ALA A 18 -29.28 -15.34 -6.29
CA ALA A 18 -29.28 -13.93 -6.56
C ALA A 18 -28.03 -13.62 -7.38
N GLN A 19 -28.23 -13.17 -8.61
CA GLN A 19 -27.40 -12.13 -9.16
C GLN A 19 -27.60 -10.96 -8.19
N ALA A 20 -26.92 -11.04 -7.03
CA ALA A 20 -26.58 -9.86 -6.28
C ALA A 20 -25.90 -9.01 -7.34
N GLU A 21 -26.60 -7.95 -7.71
CA GLU A 21 -26.06 -6.82 -8.43
C GLU A 21 -24.87 -6.39 -7.59
N THR A 22 -23.72 -7.01 -7.86
CA THR A 22 -22.47 -6.67 -7.23
C THR A 22 -22.27 -5.24 -7.67
N VAL A 23 -22.49 -4.30 -6.74
CA VAL A 23 -21.91 -2.96 -6.79
C VAL A 23 -20.58 -3.12 -7.52
N PRO A 24 -20.38 -2.47 -8.68
CA PRO A 24 -19.13 -2.62 -9.40
C PRO A 24 -18.02 -2.20 -8.44
N GLU A 25 -17.39 -3.19 -7.82
CA GLU A 25 -16.37 -3.00 -6.80
C GLU A 25 -15.19 -2.52 -7.60
N ASP A 26 -14.96 -1.19 -7.60
CA ASP A 26 -13.90 -0.59 -8.37
C ASP A 26 -12.58 -1.24 -7.96
N PRO A 27 -11.96 -2.05 -8.83
CA PRO A 27 -10.85 -2.87 -8.40
C PRO A 27 -9.70 -1.98 -7.95
N LEU A 28 -9.06 -2.38 -6.85
CA LEU A 28 -7.79 -1.80 -6.43
C LEU A 28 -6.75 -2.03 -7.53
N VAL A 29 -6.27 -0.94 -8.11
CA VAL A 29 -5.28 -0.94 -9.16
C VAL A 29 -4.06 -0.15 -8.73
N TRP A 30 -2.89 -0.62 -9.15
CA TRP A 30 -1.65 0.15 -9.04
C TRP A 30 -1.62 1.19 -10.16
N GLY A 31 -1.70 2.46 -9.80
CA GLY A 31 -1.58 3.59 -10.72
C GLY A 31 -0.32 4.40 -10.45
N ARG A 32 0.29 4.98 -11.48
CA ARG A 32 1.49 5.83 -11.30
C ARG A 32 1.11 7.21 -10.77
N VAL A 33 1.91 7.74 -9.86
CA VAL A 33 1.67 9.07 -9.24
C VAL A 33 1.78 10.23 -10.23
N ASP A 34 2.46 10.03 -11.37
CA ASP A 34 2.59 11.01 -12.44
C ASP A 34 1.45 10.95 -13.47
N CYS A 35 0.44 10.11 -13.23
CA CYS A 35 -0.77 9.99 -14.03
C CYS A 35 -0.55 9.54 -15.48
N GLN A 36 0.59 8.89 -15.76
CA GLN A 36 0.78 8.21 -17.03
C GLN A 36 0.03 6.89 -17.03
N ARG A 37 -0.85 6.71 -18.01
CA ARG A 37 -1.58 5.45 -18.22
C ARG A 37 -0.64 4.40 -18.82
N LEU A 38 -0.66 3.20 -18.25
CA LEU A 38 0.05 2.04 -18.81
C LEU A 38 -0.43 1.70 -20.22
N ALA A 39 -1.71 1.96 -20.55
CA ALA A 39 -2.28 1.66 -21.86
C ALA A 39 -1.64 2.48 -23.00
N ASP A 40 -1.14 3.68 -22.70
CA ASP A 40 -0.60 4.60 -23.69
C ASP A 40 0.92 4.46 -23.86
N ASN A 41 1.58 3.68 -23.00
CA ASN A 41 3.04 3.52 -23.02
C ASN A 41 3.47 2.10 -22.60
N PRO A 42 3.87 1.23 -23.56
CA PRO A 42 4.28 -0.15 -23.26
C PRO A 42 5.55 -0.25 -22.43
N VAL A 43 6.40 0.80 -22.41
CA VAL A 43 7.60 0.83 -21.57
C VAL A 43 7.22 0.84 -20.08
N LEU A 44 6.16 1.57 -19.73
CA LEU A 44 5.67 1.62 -18.34
C LEU A 44 5.16 0.27 -17.86
N GLN A 45 4.69 -0.59 -18.76
CA GLN A 45 4.25 -1.92 -18.40
C GLN A 45 5.42 -2.80 -17.97
N VAL A 46 6.55 -2.71 -18.67
CA VAL A 46 7.78 -3.42 -18.30
C VAL A 46 8.30 -2.94 -16.95
N ASP A 47 8.34 -1.62 -16.75
CA ASP A 47 8.77 -1.01 -15.49
C ASP A 47 7.86 -1.42 -14.32
N PHE A 48 6.55 -1.48 -14.56
CA PHE A 48 5.58 -1.92 -13.56
C PHE A 48 5.80 -3.38 -13.15
N GLU A 49 5.94 -4.31 -14.10
CA GLU A 49 6.15 -5.72 -13.80
C GLU A 49 7.50 -5.95 -13.08
N GLN A 50 8.53 -5.18 -13.46
CA GLN A 50 9.81 -5.19 -12.76
C GLN A 50 9.68 -4.69 -11.32
N ALA A 51 9.06 -3.53 -11.11
CA ALA A 51 8.82 -2.98 -9.78
C ALA A 51 7.99 -3.94 -8.93
N ARG A 52 6.92 -4.50 -9.50
CA ARG A 52 6.06 -5.48 -8.83
C ARG A 52 6.84 -6.70 -8.36
N THR A 53 7.70 -7.27 -9.22
CA THR A 53 8.50 -8.46 -8.88
C THR A 53 9.51 -8.18 -7.76
N ILE A 54 10.19 -7.02 -7.81
CA ILE A 54 11.13 -6.61 -6.77
C ILE A 54 10.40 -6.40 -5.44
N CYS A 55 9.28 -5.68 -5.47
CA CYS A 55 8.52 -5.35 -4.28
C CYS A 55 7.83 -6.58 -3.67
N SER A 56 7.31 -7.51 -4.49
CA SER A 56 6.72 -8.76 -3.99
C SER A 56 7.74 -9.65 -3.29
N SER A 57 8.96 -9.74 -3.84
CA SER A 57 10.05 -10.50 -3.22
C SER A 57 10.44 -9.89 -1.85
N ARG A 58 10.55 -8.55 -1.78
CA ARG A 58 10.79 -7.84 -0.51
C ARG A 58 9.67 -8.06 0.51
N GLY A 59 8.41 -8.00 0.08
CA GLY A 59 7.27 -8.25 0.96
C GLY A 59 7.25 -9.67 1.53
N GLN A 60 7.53 -10.67 0.70
CA GLN A 60 7.64 -12.07 1.15
C GLN A 60 8.79 -12.24 2.17
N ALA A 61 9.95 -11.66 1.87
CA ALA A 61 11.09 -11.69 2.79
C ALA A 61 10.76 -11.02 4.14
N ALA A 62 10.07 -9.87 4.13
CA ALA A 62 9.66 -9.17 5.35
C ALA A 62 8.62 -9.96 6.17
N SER A 63 7.67 -10.61 5.49
CA SER A 63 6.67 -11.49 6.12
C SER A 63 7.35 -12.67 6.85
N ILE A 64 8.31 -13.32 6.19
CA ILE A 64 9.06 -14.45 6.77
C ILE A 64 9.92 -13.95 7.93
N ALA A 65 10.67 -12.86 7.74
CA ALA A 65 11.56 -12.31 8.76
C ALA A 65 10.80 -11.91 10.04
N THR A 66 9.59 -11.34 9.90
CA THR A 66 8.82 -10.91 11.06
C THR A 66 8.20 -12.08 11.83
N THR A 67 7.81 -13.15 11.14
CA THR A 67 7.18 -14.31 11.79
C THR A 67 8.21 -15.31 12.34
N ALA A 68 9.48 -15.20 11.96
CA ALA A 68 10.56 -16.09 12.38
C ALA A 68 10.79 -16.12 13.90
N ASN A 69 10.55 -15.01 14.61
CA ASN A 69 10.76 -14.90 16.06
C ASN A 69 9.45 -14.92 16.86
N MET A 70 8.31 -15.20 16.21
CA MET A 70 7.03 -15.26 16.92
C MET A 70 6.92 -16.57 17.71
N PRO A 71 6.52 -16.52 18.99
CA PRO A 71 6.42 -17.71 19.84
C PRO A 71 5.39 -18.68 19.27
N ASP A 72 5.73 -19.97 19.27
CA ASP A 72 4.78 -21.04 19.01
C ASP A 72 3.95 -21.28 20.27
N GLY A 73 2.62 -21.26 20.13
CA GLY A 73 1.74 -21.53 21.26
C GLY A 73 1.90 -22.97 21.74
N HIS A 74 1.85 -23.19 23.06
CA HIS A 74 1.93 -24.53 23.63
C HIS A 74 0.63 -25.32 23.43
N GLY A 75 0.77 -26.61 23.10
CA GLY A 75 -0.36 -27.51 22.82
C GLY A 75 -1.01 -27.32 21.45
N LEU A 76 -1.90 -28.24 21.08
CA LEU A 76 -2.53 -28.23 19.74
C LEU A 76 -3.33 -26.93 19.49
N ALA A 77 -4.16 -26.52 20.46
CA ALA A 77 -4.95 -25.30 20.34
C ALA A 77 -4.06 -24.03 20.27
N GLY A 78 -2.98 -23.99 21.05
CA GLY A 78 -2.02 -22.89 21.04
C GLY A 78 -1.26 -22.79 19.71
N ALA A 79 -0.85 -23.92 19.13
CA ALA A 79 -0.18 -23.97 17.84
C ALA A 79 -1.08 -23.47 16.70
N LEU A 80 -2.38 -23.80 16.72
CA LEU A 80 -3.34 -23.27 15.73
C LEU A 80 -3.48 -21.75 15.83
N VAL A 81 -3.69 -21.21 17.04
CA VAL A 81 -3.83 -19.76 17.24
C VAL A 81 -2.54 -19.03 16.87
N ALA A 82 -1.37 -19.57 17.24
CA ALA A 82 -0.08 -19.02 16.84
C ALA A 82 0.11 -19.03 15.32
N GLY A 83 -0.30 -20.11 14.64
CA GLY A 83 -0.27 -20.20 13.18
C GLY A 83 -1.15 -19.14 12.50
N MET A 84 -2.38 -18.94 13.00
CA MET A 84 -3.27 -17.89 12.48
C MET A 84 -2.68 -16.50 12.67
N ASN A 85 -2.12 -16.21 13.86
CA ASN A 85 -1.49 -14.92 14.15
C ASN A 85 -0.24 -14.69 13.27
N LYS A 86 0.62 -15.71 13.09
CA LYS A 86 1.76 -15.64 12.18
C LYS A 86 1.30 -15.37 10.75
N GLY A 87 0.25 -16.04 10.28
CA GLY A 87 -0.31 -15.83 8.93
C GLY A 87 -0.85 -14.42 8.73
N VAL A 88 -1.66 -13.92 9.67
CA VAL A 88 -2.26 -12.57 9.60
C VAL A 88 -1.19 -11.49 9.65
N VAL A 89 -0.25 -11.58 10.60
CA VAL A 89 0.82 -10.57 10.74
C VAL A 89 1.78 -10.62 9.56
N GLY A 90 2.16 -11.82 9.10
CA GLY A 90 2.98 -12.00 7.91
C GLY A 90 2.35 -11.35 6.68
N SER A 91 1.05 -11.60 6.44
CA SER A 91 0.33 -10.98 5.32
C SER A 91 0.23 -9.46 5.44
N GLN A 92 -0.07 -8.91 6.62
CA GLN A 92 -0.17 -7.46 6.82
C GLN A 92 1.18 -6.76 6.56
N ILE A 93 2.26 -7.30 7.12
CA ILE A 93 3.60 -6.72 6.95
C ILE A 93 4.10 -6.90 5.52
N GLY A 94 3.84 -8.06 4.92
CA GLY A 94 4.14 -8.32 3.52
C GLY A 94 3.45 -7.29 2.62
N ASN A 95 2.15 -7.09 2.79
CA ASN A 95 1.37 -6.13 2.02
C ASN A 95 1.83 -4.68 2.26
N ALA A 96 2.11 -4.29 3.50
CA ALA A 96 2.62 -2.96 3.82
C ALA A 96 4.02 -2.71 3.21
N THR A 97 4.87 -3.73 3.21
CA THR A 97 6.21 -3.66 2.60
C THR A 97 6.12 -3.55 1.08
N VAL A 98 5.25 -4.33 0.45
CA VAL A 98 4.96 -4.20 -0.99
C VAL A 98 4.45 -2.79 -1.28
N ALA A 99 3.51 -2.28 -0.48
CA ALA A 99 2.94 -0.96 -0.71
C ALA A 99 3.94 0.18 -0.54
N GLY A 100 4.80 0.11 0.49
CA GLY A 100 5.89 1.07 0.68
C GLY A 100 6.87 1.03 -0.50
N CYS A 101 7.32 -0.15 -0.89
CA CYS A 101 8.24 -0.33 -2.02
C CYS A 101 7.64 0.17 -3.35
N MET A 102 6.38 -0.15 -3.63
CA MET A 102 5.70 0.34 -4.83
C MET A 102 5.53 1.87 -4.78
N GLY A 103 5.27 2.43 -3.60
CA GLY A 103 5.23 3.88 -3.37
C GLY A 103 6.54 4.58 -3.70
N GLU A 104 7.68 4.01 -3.29
CA GLU A 104 9.02 4.52 -3.63
C GLU A 104 9.29 4.49 -5.14
N MET A 105 8.75 3.49 -5.84
CA MET A 105 8.83 3.36 -7.29
C MET A 105 7.83 4.27 -8.04
N GLY A 106 7.04 5.06 -7.31
CA GLY A 106 6.07 6.00 -7.89
C GLY A 106 4.73 5.36 -8.26
N TYR A 107 4.36 4.23 -7.64
CA TYR A 107 3.07 3.58 -7.80
C TYR A 107 2.23 3.68 -6.53
N LEU A 108 0.94 3.91 -6.69
CA LEU A 108 -0.02 4.04 -5.60
C LEU A 108 -1.18 3.05 -5.83
N MET A 109 -1.56 2.31 -4.80
CA MET A 109 -2.73 1.44 -4.85
C MET A 109 -3.96 2.27 -4.49
N LYS A 110 -4.89 2.40 -5.43
CA LYS A 110 -6.19 3.05 -5.24
C LYS A 110 -7.25 2.34 -6.07
N THR A 111 -8.52 2.60 -5.79
CA THR A 111 -9.57 2.19 -6.72
C THR A 111 -9.38 2.92 -8.06
N ARG A 112 -9.82 2.30 -9.16
CA ARG A 112 -9.67 2.90 -10.50
C ARG A 112 -10.30 4.30 -10.57
N SER A 113 -11.48 4.48 -9.99
CA SER A 113 -12.20 5.74 -9.96
C SER A 113 -11.46 6.82 -9.17
N GLU A 114 -10.95 6.51 -7.97
CA GLU A 114 -10.15 7.44 -7.17
C GLU A 114 -8.83 7.84 -7.85
N HIS A 115 -8.19 6.90 -8.56
CA HIS A 115 -6.97 7.20 -9.30
C HIS A 115 -7.21 8.20 -10.43
N LEU A 116 -8.31 8.02 -11.19
CA LEU A 116 -8.70 8.95 -12.25
C LEU A 116 -9.02 10.33 -11.69
N ALA A 117 -9.82 10.41 -10.62
CA ALA A 117 -10.15 11.67 -9.96
C ALA A 117 -8.91 12.40 -9.44
N MET A 118 -7.95 11.68 -8.85
CA MET A 118 -6.67 12.26 -8.42
C MET A 118 -5.90 12.83 -9.61
N CYS A 119 -5.87 12.11 -10.73
CA CYS A 119 -5.11 12.53 -11.90
C CYS A 119 -5.70 13.74 -12.61
N GLU A 120 -7.03 13.84 -12.67
CA GLU A 120 -7.71 15.04 -13.13
C GLU A 120 -7.34 16.25 -12.28
N ALA A 121 -7.37 16.11 -10.95
CA ALA A 121 -6.97 17.18 -10.03
C ALA A 121 -5.49 17.60 -10.19
N VAL A 122 -4.57 16.64 -10.40
CA VAL A 122 -3.15 16.93 -10.65
C VAL A 122 -2.96 17.67 -11.98
N LEU A 123 -3.67 17.27 -13.03
CA LEU A 123 -3.63 17.95 -14.33
C LEU A 123 -4.14 19.39 -14.23
N GLU A 124 -5.23 19.62 -13.51
CA GLU A 124 -5.74 20.98 -13.26
C GLU A 124 -4.75 21.83 -12.48
N HIS A 125 -4.15 21.28 -11.43
CA HIS A 125 -3.13 21.99 -10.65
C HIS A 125 -1.92 22.33 -11.53
N ARG A 126 -1.46 21.40 -12.38
CA ARG A 126 -0.36 21.65 -13.32
C ARG A 126 -0.69 22.74 -14.34
N LYS A 127 -1.91 22.79 -14.86
CA LYS A 127 -2.37 23.87 -15.76
C LYS A 127 -2.35 25.23 -15.04
N ARG A 128 -2.79 25.27 -13.77
CA ARG A 128 -2.79 26.49 -12.95
C ARG A 128 -1.36 26.94 -12.63
N THR A 129 -0.44 26.03 -12.30
CA THR A 129 0.94 26.42 -12.00
C THR A 129 1.76 26.75 -13.25
N ALA A 130 1.48 26.13 -14.40
CA ALA A 130 2.13 26.45 -15.67
C ALA A 130 1.74 27.84 -16.23
N SER A 131 0.61 28.40 -15.80
CA SER A 131 0.16 29.74 -16.20
C SER A 131 0.61 30.85 -15.25
N VAL A 132 1.23 30.52 -14.10
CA VAL A 132 1.90 31.50 -13.24
C VAL A 132 3.33 31.70 -13.79
N PRO A 133 3.67 32.88 -14.33
CA PRO A 133 5.05 33.15 -14.75
C PRO A 133 5.97 32.97 -13.54
N ALA A 134 7.07 32.23 -13.74
CA ALA A 134 8.06 31.99 -12.70
C ALA A 134 8.39 33.31 -12.00
N ALA A 135 8.02 33.41 -10.73
CA ALA A 135 8.38 34.57 -9.92
C ALA A 135 9.91 34.74 -9.98
N PRO A 136 10.43 35.97 -10.17
CA PRO A 136 11.86 36.19 -10.27
C PRO A 136 12.54 35.60 -9.04
N LYS A 137 13.61 34.82 -9.25
CA LYS A 137 14.47 34.27 -8.19
C LYS A 137 14.92 35.44 -7.32
N SER A 138 14.26 35.62 -6.17
CA SER A 138 14.70 36.57 -5.15
C SER A 138 16.03 36.07 -4.60
N THR A 139 17.12 36.67 -5.08
CA THR A 139 18.47 36.55 -4.52
C THR A 139 18.48 37.12 -3.10
N LYS A 140 17.88 36.43 -2.13
CA LYS A 140 18.06 36.74 -0.72
C LYS A 140 19.31 35.98 -0.26
N PRO A 141 20.36 36.66 0.24
CA PRO A 141 21.54 36.00 0.75
C PRO A 141 21.13 35.05 1.89
N ALA A 142 21.60 33.81 1.82
CA ALA A 142 21.36 32.80 2.83
C ALA A 142 21.85 33.31 4.20
N PRO A 143 21.02 33.26 5.26
CA PRO A 143 21.54 33.39 6.61
C PRO A 143 22.50 32.21 6.84
N LYS A 144 23.76 32.50 7.17
CA LYS A 144 24.74 31.50 7.60
C LYS A 144 24.11 30.69 8.73
N LEU A 145 23.75 29.43 8.48
CA LEU A 145 23.47 28.49 9.55
C LEU A 145 24.77 28.32 10.36
N PRO A 146 24.72 28.42 11.70
CA PRO A 146 25.84 28.01 12.52
C PRO A 146 26.13 26.53 12.24
N SER A 147 27.39 26.24 11.97
CA SER A 147 27.94 24.89 11.83
C SER A 147 27.40 23.95 12.93
N LEU A 148 27.02 22.73 12.54
CA LEU A 148 26.66 21.60 13.40
C LEU A 148 27.70 21.33 14.50
N ALA A 149 28.93 21.82 14.37
CA ALA A 149 29.96 21.74 15.40
C ALA A 149 29.62 22.53 16.69
N ALA A 150 28.73 23.52 16.63
CA ALA A 150 28.33 24.28 17.82
C ALA A 150 27.28 23.55 18.69
N ILE A 151 26.54 22.59 18.13
CA ILE A 151 25.46 21.88 18.84
C ILE A 151 26.00 20.67 19.63
N VAL A 152 27.10 20.05 19.17
CA VAL A 152 27.64 18.83 19.79
C VAL A 152 28.49 19.09 21.06
N ASN A 153 28.91 20.34 21.30
CA ASN A 153 29.77 20.68 22.43
C ASN A 153 29.06 21.42 23.58
N ALA A 154 27.73 21.37 23.67
CA ALA A 154 27.05 21.88 24.85
C ALA A 154 27.24 20.90 26.03
N PRO A 155 28.01 21.24 27.09
CA PRO A 155 28.13 20.39 28.27
C PRO A 155 26.79 20.41 29.02
N THR A 156 26.13 19.25 29.12
CA THR A 156 25.00 19.04 30.02
C THR A 156 25.49 19.03 31.46
N ASN A 157 25.60 20.22 32.06
CA ASN A 157 25.83 20.41 33.48
C ASN A 157 24.68 21.25 34.06
N ALA A 158 23.73 20.58 34.72
CA ALA A 158 22.93 21.10 35.84
C ALA A 158 21.99 19.97 36.31
N THR A 159 22.24 19.25 37.41
CA THR A 159 22.23 19.68 38.82
C THR A 159 20.81 19.64 39.43
N SER A 160 20.63 18.63 40.30
CA SER A 160 19.86 18.58 41.56
C SER A 160 18.37 18.99 41.61
N GLY A 161 17.59 18.22 42.39
CA GLY A 161 16.22 18.54 42.84
C GLY A 161 16.09 19.87 43.59
N PRO A 162 14.92 20.23 44.15
CA PRO A 162 14.33 19.49 45.28
C PRO A 162 12.78 19.49 45.39
N LYS A 163 12.21 18.41 45.96
CA LYS A 163 11.38 18.37 47.18
C LYS A 163 10.74 17.01 47.36
#